data_AF-A0A931V1U7-F1
#
_entry.id   AF-A0A931V1U7-F1
#
_cell.length_a   1.000
_cell.length_b   1.000
_cell.length_c   1.000
_cell.angle_alpha   90.00
_cell.angle_beta   90.00
_cell.angle_gamma   90.00
#
_symmetry.space_group_name_H-M   'P 1'
#
loop_
_entity.id
_entity.type
_entity.pdbx_description
1 polymer ?
#
loop_
_entity_poly.entity_id
_entity_poly.type
_entity_poly.pdbx_seq_one_letter_code
_entity_poly.pdbx_strand_id
1 'polypeptide(L)'
;MQSQPCGQRATARRVGFRIANVAVVIALAATGACAQGSDDAPNVVPELDAQPEVPTIEIGADDATPDGDASVDDTAPGGDATGDTTTDTAVIDSGSADTTAADTTAADTAKADTYVADTYVADTYVADTYVADTTAVDTGADTGAPWRHTITIDGTNDFTAASEKFTTTTSSFEAYVTWDASALYVGYVGSDVASSSATKWLFVYLDANPGTGVGATSSEQYAGQKVTFPSGFGADAYYAWRTDGLYPQAKKYASGVWSDVTAPGVTVNRSGSYVELRIPFAMLGVTVANVGVVSYFINEASSGQWTFAGLYSGSFTDGESLATAPKAVGSYLRVDLSSPAAPNATANKAP
;
A
#
# COMPACT_ATOMS: atom_id res chain seq x y z
N MET A 1 23.30 60.81 29.77
CA MET A 1 23.26 59.39 29.35
C MET A 1 23.73 59.35 27.89
N GLN A 2 24.87 58.71 27.64
CA GLN A 2 25.44 58.58 26.29
C GLN A 2 24.68 57.49 25.53
N SER A 3 24.07 57.84 24.39
CA SER A 3 23.48 56.88 23.46
C SER A 3 24.58 56.28 22.59
N GLN A 4 24.75 54.96 22.65
CA GLN A 4 25.61 54.22 21.72
C GLN A 4 24.88 53.99 20.38
N PRO A 5 25.56 54.08 19.23
CA PRO A 5 24.97 53.74 17.95
C PRO A 5 24.92 52.22 17.76
N CYS A 6 23.75 51.72 17.36
CA CYS A 6 23.53 50.33 17.02
C CYS A 6 24.25 50.01 15.69
N GLY A 7 25.38 49.31 15.75
CA GLY A 7 26.10 48.85 14.56
C GLY A 7 25.35 47.72 13.86
N GLN A 8 24.77 47.99 12.70
CA GLN A 8 24.17 46.96 11.86
C GLN A 8 25.27 46.18 11.12
N ARG A 9 25.37 44.86 11.37
CA ARG A 9 26.07 43.92 10.49
C ARG A 9 25.03 43.07 9.76
N ALA A 10 24.74 43.42 8.51
CA ALA A 10 23.99 42.57 7.61
C ALA A 10 24.83 41.32 7.27
N THR A 11 24.32 40.14 7.61
CA THR A 11 24.97 38.87 7.25
C THR A 11 24.18 38.23 6.12
N ALA A 12 24.65 38.37 4.89
CA ALA A 12 24.05 37.71 3.74
C ALA A 12 24.41 36.22 3.75
N ARG A 13 23.42 35.33 3.88
CA ARG A 13 23.60 33.89 3.66
C ARG A 13 23.24 33.54 2.23
N ARG A 14 24.20 32.99 1.49
CA ARG A 14 23.97 32.40 0.16
C ARG A 14 23.55 30.94 0.34
N VAL A 15 22.38 30.57 -0.16
CA VAL A 15 21.94 29.18 -0.27
C VAL A 15 21.99 28.82 -1.74
N GLY A 16 22.88 27.91 -2.13
CA GLY A 16 23.02 27.43 -3.51
C GLY A 16 22.33 26.09 -3.67
N PHE A 17 21.39 26.00 -4.61
CA PHE A 17 20.86 24.73 -5.10
C PHE A 17 21.40 24.48 -6.51
N ARG A 18 21.78 23.23 -6.79
CA ARG A 18 22.15 22.78 -8.14
C ARG A 18 21.02 21.94 -8.69
N ILE A 19 20.38 22.42 -9.74
CA ILE A 19 19.63 21.60 -10.70
C ILE A 19 20.47 21.60 -11.96
N ALA A 20 20.60 20.43 -12.61
CA ALA A 20 21.50 20.24 -13.73
C ALA A 20 21.39 21.39 -14.76
N ASN A 21 22.52 22.06 -14.99
CA ASN A 21 22.78 23.08 -16.02
C ASN A 21 22.20 24.50 -15.87
N VAL A 22 21.60 24.90 -14.74
CA VAL A 22 21.27 26.32 -14.50
C VAL A 22 21.64 26.75 -13.07
N ALA A 23 22.49 27.78 -12.95
CA ALA A 23 22.82 28.38 -11.67
C ALA A 23 21.84 29.53 -11.38
N VAL A 24 20.85 29.30 -10.52
CA VAL A 24 19.95 30.34 -10.03
C VAL A 24 20.48 30.87 -8.70
N VAL A 25 20.77 32.18 -8.64
CA VAL A 25 21.20 32.87 -7.41
C VAL A 25 20.03 33.70 -6.91
N ILE A 26 19.39 33.27 -5.82
CA ILE A 26 18.34 34.05 -5.15
C ILE A 26 18.96 34.75 -3.95
N ALA A 27 18.91 36.08 -3.93
CA ALA A 27 19.31 36.88 -2.77
C ALA A 27 18.07 37.19 -1.93
N LEU A 28 17.94 36.57 -0.74
CA LEU A 28 16.93 36.97 0.23
C LEU A 28 17.49 38.05 1.15
N ALA A 29 16.88 39.23 1.12
CA ALA A 29 17.12 40.29 2.09
C ALA A 29 16.11 40.15 3.24
N ALA A 30 16.58 39.86 4.45
CA ALA A 30 15.75 39.89 5.65
C ALA A 30 15.78 41.31 6.24
N THR A 31 14.67 42.04 6.11
CA THR A 31 14.47 43.31 6.83
C THR A 31 13.91 43.02 8.21
N GLY A 32 14.75 43.05 9.24
CA GLY A 32 14.31 43.02 10.63
C GLY A 32 13.84 44.40 11.07
N ALA A 33 12.52 44.57 11.27
CA ALA A 33 11.96 45.75 11.92
C ALA A 33 11.90 45.51 13.43
N CYS A 34 12.65 46.31 14.21
CA CYS A 34 12.50 46.37 15.66
C CYS A 34 11.37 47.35 16.00
N ALA A 35 10.26 46.85 16.54
CA ALA A 35 9.21 47.69 17.13
C ALA A 35 9.68 48.22 18.50
N GLN A 36 9.83 49.54 18.63
CA GLN A 36 9.89 50.21 19.92
C GLN A 36 8.47 50.65 20.29
N GLY A 37 8.00 50.19 21.45
CA GLY A 37 6.77 50.66 22.05
C GLY A 37 6.96 52.04 22.68
N SER A 38 6.04 52.95 22.40
CA SER A 38 5.76 54.11 23.23
C SER A 38 4.26 54.37 23.20
N ASP A 39 3.68 54.44 24.40
CA ASP A 39 2.30 54.78 24.66
C ASP A 39 1.95 56.22 24.25
N ASP A 40 0.64 56.43 24.08
CA ASP A 40 -0.12 57.69 23.97
C ASP A 40 -0.26 58.41 22.60
N ALA A 41 -1.55 58.65 22.28
CA ALA A 41 -2.16 59.61 21.33
C ALA A 41 -2.89 59.03 20.08
N PRO A 42 -3.94 59.73 19.57
CA PRO A 42 -5.18 59.08 19.17
C PRO A 42 -5.30 58.75 17.67
N ASN A 43 -6.21 57.81 17.46
CA ASN A 43 -6.70 57.21 16.23
C ASN A 43 -6.96 58.23 15.09
N VAL A 44 -6.05 58.29 14.12
CA VAL A 44 -6.29 58.83 12.78
C VAL A 44 -5.85 57.75 11.80
N VAL A 45 -6.81 57.21 11.05
CA VAL A 45 -6.59 56.17 10.04
C VAL A 45 -6.07 56.83 8.77
N PRO A 46 -4.88 56.51 8.25
CA PRO A 46 -4.52 56.84 6.89
C PRO A 46 -4.92 55.66 5.98
N GLU A 47 -5.77 55.97 5.01
CA GLU A 47 -6.06 55.14 3.84
C GLU A 47 -4.75 54.93 3.06
N LEU A 48 -4.23 53.71 3.08
CA LEU A 48 -3.00 53.32 2.39
C LEU A 48 -3.38 52.60 1.09
N ASP A 49 -3.55 53.39 0.04
CA ASP A 49 -3.74 52.89 -1.33
C ASP A 49 -2.35 52.74 -1.98
N ALA A 50 -1.80 51.53 -1.93
CA ALA A 50 -0.57 51.17 -2.63
C ALA A 50 -0.61 49.69 -3.01
N GLN A 51 -1.13 49.42 -4.22
CA GLN A 51 -0.98 48.14 -4.91
C GLN A 51 0.49 47.95 -5.33
N PRO A 52 1.15 46.84 -4.96
CA PRO A 52 2.47 46.53 -5.51
C PRO A 52 2.32 46.06 -6.96
N GLU A 53 2.99 46.75 -7.88
CA GLU A 53 3.11 46.32 -9.27
C GLU A 53 3.79 44.95 -9.35
N VAL A 54 3.09 44.00 -9.97
CA VAL A 54 3.58 42.66 -10.29
C VAL A 54 4.51 42.79 -11.51
N PRO A 55 5.77 42.33 -11.45
CA PRO A 55 6.61 42.30 -12.63
C PRO A 55 6.11 41.23 -13.60
N THR A 56 5.63 41.66 -14.77
CA THR A 56 5.29 40.80 -15.90
C THR A 56 6.58 40.21 -16.47
N ILE A 57 6.74 38.89 -16.38
CA ILE A 57 7.80 38.16 -17.07
C ILE A 57 7.28 37.85 -18.48
N GLU A 58 7.73 38.61 -19.48
CA GLU A 58 7.55 38.26 -20.89
C GLU A 58 8.51 37.12 -21.24
N ILE A 59 7.95 35.95 -21.55
CA ILE A 59 8.69 34.84 -22.17
C ILE A 59 8.57 35.06 -23.68
N GLY A 60 9.69 35.45 -24.30
CA GLY A 60 9.80 35.56 -25.75
C GLY A 60 9.52 34.23 -26.43
N ALA A 61 8.59 34.24 -27.39
CA ALA A 61 8.38 33.15 -28.32
C ALA A 61 9.51 33.20 -29.36
N ASP A 62 10.45 32.25 -29.28
CA ASP A 62 11.33 31.95 -30.40
C ASP A 62 10.54 31.15 -31.45
N ASP A 63 10.11 31.90 -32.45
CA ASP A 63 9.66 31.44 -33.76
C ASP A 63 10.88 30.97 -34.55
N ALA A 64 11.00 29.65 -34.72
CA ALA A 64 11.92 29.04 -35.68
C ALA A 64 11.12 28.08 -36.57
N THR A 65 10.66 28.63 -37.69
CA THR A 65 10.22 27.90 -38.86
C THR A 65 11.37 27.10 -39.48
N PRO A 66 11.10 25.90 -40.02
CA PRO A 66 11.90 25.33 -41.09
C PRO A 66 11.07 25.32 -42.38
N ASP A 67 11.36 26.26 -43.27
CA ASP A 67 11.10 26.10 -44.70
C ASP A 67 12.09 25.07 -45.27
N GLY A 68 11.56 24.08 -46.00
CA GLY A 68 12.35 22.99 -46.58
C GLY A 68 11.53 22.15 -47.54
N ASP A 69 11.07 22.80 -48.60
CA ASP A 69 10.55 22.24 -49.85
C ASP A 69 11.41 21.08 -50.40
N ALA A 70 10.77 19.93 -50.63
CA ALA A 70 11.14 19.01 -51.70
C ALA A 70 9.92 18.15 -52.07
N SER A 71 9.20 18.61 -53.09
CA SER A 71 8.30 17.81 -53.91
C SER A 71 9.00 16.59 -54.51
N VAL A 72 8.41 15.39 -54.37
CA VAL A 72 8.49 14.35 -55.40
C VAL A 72 7.14 13.66 -55.50
N ASP A 73 6.51 13.93 -56.65
CA ASP A 73 5.41 13.21 -57.27
C ASP A 73 5.91 11.84 -57.73
N ASP A 74 5.23 10.75 -57.36
CA ASP A 74 5.14 9.58 -58.23
C ASP A 74 3.91 8.72 -57.91
N THR A 75 2.91 8.88 -58.79
CA THR A 75 2.13 7.83 -59.46
C THR A 75 1.55 6.65 -58.66
N ALA A 76 0.21 6.60 -58.68
CA ALA A 76 -0.63 5.43 -58.41
C ALA A 76 -0.33 4.25 -59.39
N PRO A 77 -0.85 3.02 -59.15
CA PRO A 77 -2.24 2.76 -59.57
C PRO A 77 -3.04 1.82 -58.66
N GLY A 78 -4.37 1.97 -58.74
CA GLY A 78 -5.33 0.98 -58.28
C GLY A 78 -5.28 -0.32 -59.10
N GLY A 79 -5.79 -1.39 -58.50
CA GLY A 79 -5.95 -2.71 -59.12
C GLY A 79 -6.88 -3.58 -58.30
N ASP A 80 -8.03 -3.84 -58.90
CA ASP A 80 -9.15 -4.68 -58.48
C ASP A 80 -8.84 -6.19 -58.55
N ALA A 81 -9.72 -6.98 -57.91
CA ALA A 81 -10.15 -8.33 -58.27
C ALA A 81 -9.26 -9.57 -58.00
N THR A 82 -9.83 -10.43 -57.13
CA THR A 82 -10.06 -11.90 -57.30
C THR A 82 -8.90 -12.91 -57.36
N GLY A 83 -9.07 -14.01 -56.62
CA GLY A 83 -8.32 -15.28 -56.75
C GLY A 83 -7.75 -15.73 -55.40
N ASP A 84 -8.42 -16.60 -54.63
CA ASP A 84 -8.34 -18.06 -54.75
C ASP A 84 -6.91 -18.57 -55.03
N THR A 85 -6.21 -19.04 -53.99
CA THR A 85 -5.61 -20.37 -53.98
C THR A 85 -5.20 -20.75 -52.56
N THR A 86 -5.72 -21.89 -52.14
CA THR A 86 -5.27 -22.82 -51.11
C THR A 86 -3.75 -22.86 -50.86
N THR A 87 -3.34 -22.76 -49.59
CA THR A 87 -2.22 -23.58 -49.07
C THR A 87 -2.46 -23.87 -47.59
N ASP A 88 -2.98 -25.08 -47.39
CA ASP A 88 -3.01 -25.84 -46.16
C ASP A 88 -1.56 -26.07 -45.69
N THR A 89 -1.18 -25.52 -44.54
CA THR A 89 0.06 -25.92 -43.87
C THR A 89 -0.32 -26.64 -42.59
N ALA A 90 -0.48 -27.95 -42.72
CA ALA A 90 -0.54 -28.87 -41.59
C ALA A 90 0.75 -28.74 -40.78
N VAL A 91 0.65 -28.14 -39.59
CA VAL A 91 1.71 -28.19 -38.58
C VAL A 91 1.51 -29.46 -37.76
N ILE A 92 2.57 -30.26 -37.79
CA ILE A 92 2.74 -31.60 -37.24
C ILE A 92 2.50 -31.60 -35.73
N ASP A 93 1.58 -32.46 -35.30
CA ASP A 93 1.44 -32.96 -33.93
C ASP A 93 2.66 -33.84 -33.60
N SER A 94 3.63 -33.27 -32.89
CA SER A 94 4.75 -34.01 -32.32
C SER A 94 4.35 -34.52 -30.94
N GLY A 95 3.86 -35.77 -30.93
CA GLY A 95 3.56 -36.53 -29.72
C GLY A 95 4.74 -36.54 -28.75
N SER A 96 4.53 -35.95 -27.59
CA SER A 96 5.38 -36.09 -26.41
C SER A 96 5.20 -37.48 -25.83
N ALA A 97 6.26 -38.27 -25.89
CA ALA A 97 6.32 -39.63 -25.34
C ALA A 97 5.99 -39.64 -23.84
N ASP A 98 5.07 -40.54 -23.49
CA ASP A 98 4.76 -40.97 -22.13
C ASP A 98 5.92 -41.81 -21.60
N THR A 99 6.74 -41.22 -20.72
CA THR A 99 7.72 -41.95 -19.93
C THR A 99 7.05 -42.46 -18.66
N THR A 100 6.57 -43.71 -18.72
CA THR A 100 6.19 -44.49 -17.55
C THR A 100 7.40 -44.65 -16.61
N ALA A 101 7.42 -43.89 -15.52
CA ALA A 101 8.38 -44.06 -14.44
C ALA A 101 8.13 -45.41 -13.76
N ALA A 102 9.15 -46.26 -13.77
CA ALA A 102 9.12 -47.56 -13.12
C ALA A 102 8.95 -47.41 -11.61
N ASP A 103 7.91 -48.07 -11.09
CA ASP A 103 7.67 -48.29 -9.67
C ASP A 103 8.74 -49.23 -9.11
N THR A 104 9.72 -48.67 -8.39
CA THR A 104 10.67 -49.46 -7.60
C THR A 104 10.00 -49.86 -6.29
N THR A 105 9.41 -51.05 -6.28
CA THR A 105 9.00 -51.74 -5.05
C THR A 105 10.22 -51.96 -4.16
N ALA A 106 10.34 -51.20 -3.08
CA ALA A 106 11.31 -51.44 -2.03
C ALA A 106 10.94 -52.76 -1.32
N ALA A 107 11.86 -53.71 -1.32
CA ALA A 107 11.70 -55.00 -0.66
C ALA A 107 11.64 -54.82 0.86
N ASP A 108 10.50 -55.20 1.46
CA ASP A 108 10.37 -55.36 2.90
C ASP A 108 11.36 -56.42 3.39
N THR A 109 12.29 -56.00 4.24
CA THR A 109 13.20 -56.90 4.95
C THR A 109 12.40 -57.57 6.07
N ALA A 110 11.90 -58.78 5.80
CA ALA A 110 11.30 -59.63 6.81
C ALA A 110 12.35 -59.94 7.89
N LYS A 111 12.18 -59.33 9.06
CA LYS A 111 12.96 -59.62 10.26
C LYS A 111 12.48 -60.97 10.81
N ALA A 112 13.35 -61.96 10.81
CA ALA A 112 13.05 -63.28 11.35
C ALA A 112 12.82 -63.19 12.87
N ASP A 113 11.62 -63.57 13.31
CA ASP A 113 11.30 -63.77 14.72
C ASP A 113 12.10 -64.96 15.26
N THR A 114 12.93 -64.68 16.27
CA THR A 114 13.63 -65.70 17.04
C THR A 114 12.69 -66.18 18.13
N TYR A 115 12.10 -67.35 17.94
CA TYR A 115 11.36 -68.06 18.99
C TYR A 115 12.33 -68.40 20.14
N VAL A 116 12.24 -67.65 21.23
CA VAL A 116 12.82 -68.03 22.52
C VAL A 116 11.79 -68.92 23.22
N ALA A 117 12.19 -70.14 23.55
CA ALA A 117 11.35 -71.08 24.28
C ALA A 117 11.05 -70.57 25.69
N ASP A 118 9.76 -70.48 26.02
CA ASP A 118 9.25 -70.09 27.32
C ASP A 118 9.72 -71.04 28.42
N THR A 119 10.41 -70.48 29.41
CA THR A 119 10.57 -71.12 30.72
C THR A 119 9.40 -70.67 31.58
N TYR A 120 8.46 -71.58 31.85
CA TYR A 120 7.37 -71.36 32.79
C TYR A 120 7.93 -71.09 34.19
N VAL A 121 8.05 -69.81 34.55
CA VAL A 121 8.15 -69.36 35.94
C VAL A 121 6.72 -69.12 36.40
N ALA A 122 6.31 -69.78 37.48
CA ALA A 122 5.03 -69.54 38.11
C ALA A 122 5.04 -68.13 38.72
N ASP A 123 4.47 -67.17 37.99
CA ASP A 123 4.35 -65.80 38.47
C ASP A 123 3.32 -65.74 39.61
N THR A 124 3.81 -65.24 40.73
CA THR A 124 3.00 -64.80 41.85
C THR A 124 2.17 -63.63 41.35
N TYR A 125 0.84 -63.77 41.37
CA TYR A 125 -0.10 -62.69 41.05
C TYR A 125 0.16 -61.48 41.96
N VAL A 126 1.04 -60.57 41.54
CA VAL A 126 1.03 -59.19 42.01
C VAL A 126 -0.20 -58.59 41.35
N ALA A 127 -1.17 -58.17 42.15
CA ALA A 127 -2.33 -57.46 41.65
C ALA A 127 -1.81 -56.21 40.92
N ASP A 128 -1.86 -56.24 39.58
CA ASP A 128 -1.65 -55.08 38.74
C ASP A 128 -2.65 -54.02 39.18
N THR A 129 -2.14 -53.08 39.96
CA THR A 129 -2.82 -51.82 40.15
C THR A 129 -2.76 -51.18 38.78
N TYR A 130 -3.83 -51.32 38.01
CA TYR A 130 -4.13 -50.45 36.88
C TYR A 130 -4.10 -49.03 37.44
N VAL A 131 -2.92 -48.42 37.43
CA VAL A 131 -2.81 -46.98 37.37
C VAL A 131 -3.48 -46.69 36.04
N ALA A 132 -4.76 -46.32 36.10
CA ALA A 132 -5.43 -45.76 34.96
C ALA A 132 -4.46 -44.71 34.43
N ASP A 133 -3.94 -44.96 33.24
CA ASP A 133 -3.18 -43.97 32.51
C ASP A 133 -4.14 -42.80 32.42
N THR A 134 -3.99 -41.87 33.37
CA THR A 134 -4.63 -40.58 33.30
C THR A 134 -4.03 -40.02 32.05
N THR A 135 -4.73 -40.22 30.94
CA THR A 135 -4.53 -39.52 29.69
C THR A 135 -4.37 -38.09 30.14
N ALA A 136 -3.11 -37.65 30.25
CA ALA A 136 -2.80 -36.27 30.42
C ALA A 136 -3.38 -35.72 29.14
N VAL A 137 -4.60 -35.19 29.25
CA VAL A 137 -5.22 -34.43 28.17
C VAL A 137 -4.13 -33.45 27.85
N ASP A 138 -3.54 -33.63 26.68
CA ASP A 138 -2.50 -32.74 26.20
C ASP A 138 -3.20 -31.40 26.04
N THR A 139 -3.19 -30.64 27.13
CA THR A 139 -3.65 -29.25 27.16
C THR A 139 -2.56 -28.35 26.59
N GLY A 140 -1.51 -28.92 25.98
CA GLY A 140 -0.72 -28.24 24.98
C GLY A 140 -1.70 -27.79 23.90
N ALA A 141 -2.14 -26.54 24.01
CA ALA A 141 -2.99 -25.92 23.02
C ALA A 141 -2.32 -26.18 21.66
N ASP A 142 -2.99 -26.94 20.81
CA ASP A 142 -2.64 -27.05 19.39
C ASP A 142 -2.80 -25.64 18.83
N THR A 143 -1.73 -24.85 18.97
CA THR A 143 -1.61 -23.55 18.34
C THR A 143 -1.40 -23.89 16.87
N GLY A 144 -2.51 -24.12 16.17
CA GLY A 144 -2.51 -24.61 14.80
C GLY A 144 -1.54 -23.83 13.91
N ALA A 145 -1.21 -24.39 12.75
CA ALA A 145 -0.28 -23.77 11.83
C ALA A 145 -0.65 -22.30 11.54
N PRO A 146 0.33 -21.37 11.46
CA PRO A 146 0.04 -19.97 11.19
C PRO A 146 -0.80 -19.79 9.92
N TRP A 147 -1.73 -18.84 9.93
CA TRP A 147 -2.57 -18.53 8.77
C TRP A 147 -1.70 -18.10 7.59
N ARG A 148 -1.90 -18.75 6.44
CA ARG A 148 -1.20 -18.46 5.18
C ARG A 148 -2.13 -18.73 4.01
N HIS A 149 -2.33 -17.74 3.17
CA HIS A 149 -2.99 -17.90 1.88
C HIS A 149 -2.35 -16.95 0.88
N THR A 150 -1.80 -17.54 -0.19
CA THR A 150 -1.23 -16.83 -1.33
C THR A 150 -2.26 -16.88 -2.46
N ILE A 151 -2.66 -15.73 -2.96
CA ILE A 151 -3.55 -15.63 -4.14
C ILE A 151 -2.78 -15.20 -5.38
N THR A 152 -3.34 -15.50 -6.55
CA THR A 152 -2.82 -14.98 -7.82
C THR A 152 -3.35 -13.57 -8.05
N ILE A 153 -2.56 -12.71 -8.68
CA ILE A 153 -2.99 -11.34 -9.04
C ILE A 153 -3.39 -11.34 -10.52
N ASP A 154 -4.57 -11.86 -10.84
CA ASP A 154 -5.08 -12.09 -12.20
C ASP A 154 -6.45 -11.43 -12.52
N GLY A 155 -7.06 -10.77 -11.54
CA GLY A 155 -8.36 -10.11 -11.66
C GLY A 155 -9.55 -11.02 -11.34
N THR A 156 -9.31 -12.25 -10.90
CA THR A 156 -10.30 -13.18 -10.36
C THR A 156 -10.27 -13.11 -8.84
N ASN A 157 -11.44 -13.13 -8.20
CA ASN A 157 -11.49 -13.12 -6.73
C ASN A 157 -11.18 -14.51 -6.17
N ASP A 158 -9.91 -14.72 -5.82
CA ASP A 158 -9.40 -15.95 -5.20
C ASP A 158 -9.53 -15.96 -3.67
N PHE A 159 -10.10 -14.91 -3.06
CA PHE A 159 -10.24 -14.84 -1.61
C PHE A 159 -11.33 -15.79 -1.08
N THR A 160 -11.11 -16.35 0.10
CA THR A 160 -12.09 -17.15 0.84
C THR A 160 -13.01 -16.25 1.65
N ALA A 161 -14.21 -15.97 1.12
CA ALA A 161 -15.15 -15.03 1.73
C ALA A 161 -15.48 -15.29 3.21
N ALA A 162 -15.50 -16.54 3.66
CA ALA A 162 -15.81 -16.88 5.06
C ALA A 162 -14.75 -16.36 6.06
N SER A 163 -13.48 -16.28 5.66
CA SER A 163 -12.33 -15.97 6.53
C SER A 163 -11.60 -14.67 6.16
N GLU A 164 -11.85 -14.13 4.97
CA GLU A 164 -11.03 -13.06 4.38
C GLU A 164 -11.84 -11.83 3.98
N LYS A 165 -13.18 -11.90 4.01
CA LYS A 165 -14.06 -10.79 3.68
C LYS A 165 -14.34 -9.91 4.90
N PHE A 166 -14.36 -8.60 4.66
CA PHE A 166 -14.66 -7.56 5.63
C PHE A 166 -15.84 -6.72 5.14
N THR A 167 -16.75 -6.39 6.06
CA THR A 167 -17.77 -5.37 5.84
C THR A 167 -17.11 -4.00 5.94
N THR A 168 -17.21 -3.18 4.90
CA THR A 168 -16.59 -1.85 4.85
C THR A 168 -17.51 -0.75 5.39
N THR A 169 -17.01 0.49 5.52
CA THR A 169 -17.83 1.65 5.92
C THR A 169 -18.92 2.00 4.89
N THR A 170 -18.76 1.58 3.63
CA THR A 170 -19.70 1.83 2.53
C THR A 170 -20.40 0.53 2.15
N SER A 171 -21.74 0.49 2.25
CA SER A 171 -22.51 -0.75 2.00
C SER A 171 -22.39 -1.32 0.58
N SER A 172 -22.02 -0.50 -0.41
CA SER A 172 -21.77 -0.94 -1.79
C SER A 172 -20.34 -1.43 -2.03
N PHE A 173 -19.52 -1.54 -0.99
CA PHE A 173 -18.15 -2.02 -1.07
C PHE A 173 -17.91 -3.23 -0.19
N GLU A 174 -17.13 -4.15 -0.72
CA GLU A 174 -16.60 -5.29 -0.02
C GLU A 174 -15.07 -5.23 -0.04
N ALA A 175 -14.44 -5.46 1.11
CA ALA A 175 -12.99 -5.56 1.22
C ALA A 175 -12.60 -7.00 1.51
N TYR A 176 -11.45 -7.40 1.00
CA TYR A 176 -10.86 -8.70 1.19
C TYR A 176 -9.41 -8.53 1.63
N VAL A 177 -8.97 -9.27 2.64
CA VAL A 177 -7.57 -9.26 3.07
C VAL A 177 -7.13 -10.67 3.41
N THR A 178 -5.95 -11.03 2.93
CA THR A 178 -5.22 -12.23 3.37
C THR A 178 -3.72 -11.99 3.33
N TRP A 179 -2.92 -12.95 3.76
CA TRP A 179 -1.46 -12.82 3.77
C TRP A 179 -0.77 -14.17 3.68
N ASP A 180 0.48 -14.12 3.22
CA ASP A 180 1.43 -15.22 3.38
C ASP A 180 2.64 -14.78 4.23
N ALA A 181 3.75 -15.51 4.15
CA ALA A 181 4.95 -15.18 4.92
C ALA A 181 5.68 -13.92 4.42
N SER A 182 5.37 -13.47 3.21
CA SER A 182 6.14 -12.48 2.45
C SER A 182 5.33 -11.26 2.01
N ALA A 183 4.00 -11.37 1.93
CA ALA A 183 3.17 -10.31 1.39
C ALA A 183 1.78 -10.26 2.05
N LEU A 184 1.23 -9.04 2.00
CA LEU A 184 -0.18 -8.74 2.22
C LEU A 184 -0.91 -8.78 0.88
N TYR A 185 -2.10 -9.37 0.86
CA TYR A 185 -3.01 -9.35 -0.28
C TYR A 185 -4.26 -8.56 0.10
N VAL A 186 -4.63 -7.57 -0.70
CA VAL A 186 -5.80 -6.72 -0.47
C VAL A 186 -6.67 -6.71 -1.71
N GLY A 187 -7.96 -6.98 -1.57
CA GLY A 187 -8.95 -6.92 -2.63
C GLY A 187 -10.08 -5.96 -2.27
N TYR A 188 -10.62 -5.27 -3.27
CA TYR A 188 -11.83 -4.46 -3.12
C TYR A 188 -12.79 -4.69 -4.28
N VAL A 189 -14.07 -4.86 -3.96
CA VAL A 189 -15.17 -4.88 -4.94
C VAL A 189 -16.04 -3.65 -4.71
N GLY A 190 -16.27 -2.85 -5.76
CA GLY A 190 -17.18 -1.70 -5.70
C GLY A 190 -17.30 -0.96 -7.04
N SER A 191 -18.37 -0.18 -7.20
CA SER A 191 -18.65 0.53 -8.46
C SER A 191 -17.56 1.53 -8.84
N ASP A 192 -16.89 2.14 -7.86
CA ASP A 192 -15.86 3.12 -8.17
C ASP A 192 -14.55 2.50 -8.68
N VAL A 193 -14.29 1.22 -8.35
CA VAL A 193 -13.19 0.46 -8.95
C VAL A 193 -13.40 0.35 -10.46
N ALA A 194 -14.64 0.08 -10.88
CA ALA A 194 -15.00 0.02 -12.31
C ALA A 194 -14.92 1.37 -13.01
N SER A 195 -15.04 2.49 -12.28
CA SER A 195 -15.19 3.82 -12.87
C SER A 195 -13.94 4.35 -13.59
N SER A 196 -12.76 3.76 -13.40
CA SER A 196 -11.51 4.26 -13.99
C SER A 196 -11.29 5.75 -13.75
N SER A 197 -11.64 6.25 -12.56
CA SER A 197 -11.54 7.66 -12.23
C SER A 197 -10.10 8.06 -11.91
N ALA A 198 -9.67 9.19 -12.48
CA ALA A 198 -8.42 9.85 -12.13
C ALA A 198 -8.47 10.58 -10.77
N THR A 199 -9.62 10.59 -10.09
CA THR A 199 -9.78 11.24 -8.77
C THR A 199 -10.03 10.27 -7.63
N LYS A 200 -10.19 8.98 -7.91
CA LYS A 200 -10.49 7.98 -6.87
C LYS A 200 -9.29 7.11 -6.61
N TRP A 201 -8.96 6.96 -5.34
CA TRP A 201 -7.74 6.33 -4.88
C TRP A 201 -8.06 5.33 -3.78
N LEU A 202 -7.49 4.14 -3.86
CA LEU A 202 -7.38 3.21 -2.75
C LEU A 202 -6.05 3.45 -2.04
N PHE A 203 -6.09 3.67 -0.73
CA PHE A 203 -4.92 3.73 0.13
C PHE A 203 -4.82 2.47 1.00
N VAL A 204 -3.62 1.93 1.14
CA VAL A 204 -3.26 0.86 2.07
C VAL A 204 -2.05 1.29 2.88
N TYR A 205 -2.27 1.73 4.12
CA TYR A 205 -1.23 2.09 5.09
C TYR A 205 -0.80 0.87 5.89
N LEU A 206 0.50 0.77 6.13
CA LEU A 206 1.16 -0.32 6.84
C LEU A 206 1.97 0.22 8.02
N ASP A 207 1.87 -0.46 9.15
CA ASP A 207 2.62 -0.24 10.38
C ASP A 207 3.47 -1.49 10.66
N ALA A 208 4.79 -1.36 10.75
CA ALA A 208 5.73 -2.47 10.94
C ALA A 208 5.80 -2.95 12.40
N ASN A 209 5.27 -2.19 13.35
CA ASN A 209 5.32 -2.42 14.78
C ASN A 209 4.00 -2.00 15.46
N PRO A 210 2.86 -2.62 15.05
CA PRO A 210 1.55 -2.27 15.55
C PRO A 210 1.47 -2.41 17.07
N GLY A 211 0.79 -1.45 17.70
CA GLY A 211 0.66 -1.31 19.14
C GLY A 211 1.66 -0.34 19.77
N THR A 212 2.69 0.10 19.03
CA THR A 212 3.69 1.06 19.56
C THR A 212 3.34 2.52 19.26
N GLY A 213 2.57 2.78 18.20
CA GLY A 213 2.28 4.13 17.70
C GLY A 213 3.51 4.86 17.12
N VAL A 214 4.61 4.15 16.87
CA VAL A 214 5.79 4.69 16.19
C VAL A 214 5.49 4.75 14.69
N GLY A 215 5.71 5.91 14.07
CA GLY A 215 5.40 6.14 12.66
C GLY A 215 4.57 7.40 12.45
N ALA A 216 3.91 7.53 11.31
CA ALA A 216 2.98 8.62 11.06
C ALA A 216 1.66 8.34 11.79
N THR A 217 1.19 9.29 12.61
CA THR A 217 -0.11 9.19 13.32
C THR A 217 -1.29 9.66 12.46
N SER A 218 -1.02 10.03 11.21
CA SER A 218 -2.03 10.45 10.24
C SER A 218 -1.56 10.18 8.81
N SER A 219 -2.51 10.09 7.90
CA SER A 219 -2.27 9.93 6.47
C SER A 219 -1.44 11.09 5.92
N GLU A 220 -0.78 10.85 4.79
CA GLU A 220 -0.36 11.96 3.93
C GLU A 220 -1.60 12.76 3.48
N GLN A 221 -1.43 14.07 3.30
CA GLN A 221 -2.51 14.92 2.86
C GLN A 221 -2.67 14.81 1.33
N TYR A 222 -3.87 14.47 0.86
CA TYR A 222 -4.20 14.37 -0.56
C TYR A 222 -5.33 15.32 -0.93
N ALA A 223 -5.04 16.28 -1.81
CA ALA A 223 -5.96 17.33 -2.23
C ALA A 223 -6.61 18.15 -1.09
N GLY A 224 -6.08 18.12 0.13
CA GLY A 224 -6.74 18.76 1.29
C GLY A 224 -7.42 17.77 2.23
N GLN A 225 -7.49 16.49 1.86
CA GLN A 225 -7.97 15.43 2.72
C GLN A 225 -6.86 14.84 3.59
N LYS A 226 -7.19 14.50 4.82
CA LYS A 226 -6.31 13.86 5.79
C LYS A 226 -7.12 12.99 6.74
N VAL A 227 -6.58 11.86 7.14
CA VAL A 227 -7.17 10.93 8.11
C VAL A 227 -6.21 10.77 9.29
N THR A 228 -6.71 10.71 10.52
CA THR A 228 -5.91 10.35 11.71
C THR A 228 -6.06 8.87 12.01
N PHE A 229 -4.96 8.24 12.42
CA PHE A 229 -4.95 6.81 12.72
C PHE A 229 -5.34 6.52 14.17
N PRO A 230 -5.80 5.29 14.44
CA PRO A 230 -6.14 4.86 15.79
C PRO A 230 -4.90 4.78 16.71
N SER A 231 -5.15 4.67 18.01
CA SER A 231 -4.07 4.56 18.99
C SER A 231 -3.27 3.27 18.78
N GLY A 232 -1.95 3.37 18.90
CA GLY A 232 -1.06 2.22 18.68
C GLY A 232 -0.77 1.93 17.21
N PHE A 233 -1.44 2.59 16.26
CA PHE A 233 -1.09 2.51 14.85
C PHE A 233 -0.23 3.71 14.43
N GLY A 234 0.99 3.45 13.97
CA GLY A 234 1.88 4.42 13.35
C GLY A 234 2.30 3.96 11.97
N ALA A 235 1.84 4.63 10.91
CA ALA A 235 2.15 4.18 9.55
C ALA A 235 3.64 4.40 9.22
N ASP A 236 4.31 3.34 8.79
CA ASP A 236 5.69 3.36 8.30
C ASP A 236 5.76 3.38 6.77
N ALA A 237 4.74 2.85 6.11
CA ALA A 237 4.64 2.85 4.65
C ALA A 237 3.19 2.92 4.20
N TYR A 238 2.97 3.30 2.95
CA TYR A 238 1.69 3.06 2.29
C TYR A 238 1.85 2.81 0.80
N TYR A 239 0.90 2.08 0.24
CA TYR A 239 0.66 2.02 -1.19
C TYR A 239 -0.66 2.70 -1.53
N ALA A 240 -0.67 3.55 -2.54
CA ALA A 240 -1.86 4.19 -3.09
C ALA A 240 -2.03 3.79 -4.55
N TRP A 241 -3.23 3.37 -4.91
CA TRP A 241 -3.61 3.01 -6.26
C TRP A 241 -4.76 3.88 -6.73
N ARG A 242 -4.59 4.53 -7.87
CA ARG A 242 -5.65 5.30 -8.52
C ARG A 242 -6.49 4.41 -9.41
N THR A 243 -7.81 4.60 -9.43
CA THR A 243 -8.72 3.66 -10.13
C THR A 243 -8.54 3.63 -11.64
N ASP A 244 -7.90 4.65 -12.23
CA ASP A 244 -7.47 4.65 -13.65
C ASP A 244 -6.16 3.89 -13.91
N GLY A 245 -5.45 3.45 -12.86
CA GLY A 245 -4.21 2.67 -12.93
C GLY A 245 -2.95 3.47 -13.29
N LEU A 246 -3.03 4.78 -13.52
CA LEU A 246 -1.92 5.53 -14.12
C LEU A 246 -0.89 6.06 -13.11
N TYR A 247 -1.21 6.09 -11.81
CA TYR A 247 -0.36 6.71 -10.79
C TYR A 247 -0.28 5.89 -9.50
N PRO A 248 0.25 4.67 -9.53
CA PRO A 248 0.56 3.96 -8.30
C PRO A 248 1.64 4.72 -7.52
N GLN A 249 1.46 4.86 -6.21
CA GLN A 249 2.42 5.51 -5.33
C GLN A 249 2.76 4.58 -4.18
N ALA A 250 4.05 4.44 -3.90
CA ALA A 250 4.54 3.73 -2.73
C ALA A 250 5.41 4.70 -1.96
N LYS A 251 5.09 4.94 -0.69
CA LYS A 251 5.89 5.83 0.15
C LYS A 251 6.24 5.18 1.49
N LYS A 252 7.33 5.66 2.07
CA LYS A 252 7.78 5.37 3.43
C LYS A 252 7.74 6.63 4.27
N TYR A 253 7.42 6.48 5.54
CA TYR A 253 7.52 7.52 6.53
C TYR A 253 8.81 7.36 7.33
N ALA A 254 9.63 8.40 7.34
CA ALA A 254 10.82 8.46 8.19
C ALA A 254 11.07 9.91 8.60
N SER A 255 11.43 10.11 9.87
CA SER A 255 11.84 11.44 10.37
C SER A 255 10.81 12.55 10.11
N GLY A 256 9.51 12.24 10.16
CA GLY A 256 8.44 13.23 9.97
C GLY A 256 8.02 13.46 8.51
N VAL A 257 8.61 12.74 7.55
CA VAL A 257 8.40 13.00 6.11
C VAL A 257 8.04 11.72 5.37
N TRP A 258 7.11 11.84 4.43
CA TRP A 258 6.80 10.80 3.44
C TRP A 258 7.75 10.92 2.25
N SER A 259 8.42 9.83 1.88
CA SER A 259 9.34 9.75 0.74
C SER A 259 8.99 8.58 -0.17
N ASP A 260 9.15 8.76 -1.48
CA ASP A 260 8.88 7.73 -2.48
C ASP A 260 9.76 6.48 -2.30
N VAL A 261 9.18 5.32 -2.57
CA VAL A 261 9.85 4.02 -2.58
C VAL A 261 10.11 3.62 -4.03
N THR A 262 11.38 3.52 -4.40
CA THR A 262 11.78 2.99 -5.71
C THR A 262 11.54 1.49 -5.76
N ALA A 263 10.86 1.02 -6.82
CA ALA A 263 10.59 -0.40 -7.07
C ALA A 263 9.96 -1.15 -5.88
N PRO A 264 8.73 -0.78 -5.45
CA PRO A 264 8.12 -1.31 -4.23
C PRO A 264 7.73 -2.80 -4.33
N GLY A 265 7.83 -3.42 -5.52
CA GLY A 265 7.47 -4.81 -5.76
C GLY A 265 5.97 -5.10 -5.63
N VAL A 266 5.14 -4.05 -5.61
CA VAL A 266 3.68 -4.17 -5.54
C VAL A 266 3.13 -4.58 -6.90
N THR A 267 2.27 -5.58 -6.91
CA THR A 267 1.54 -6.03 -8.10
C THR A 267 0.08 -5.66 -7.92
N VAL A 268 -0.55 -5.15 -8.98
CA VAL A 268 -1.98 -4.78 -8.96
C VAL A 268 -2.62 -5.32 -10.22
N ASN A 269 -3.83 -5.87 -10.09
CA ASN A 269 -4.68 -6.17 -11.22
C ASN A 269 -6.11 -5.70 -10.94
N ARG A 270 -6.81 -5.27 -12.00
CA ARG A 270 -8.19 -4.82 -11.94
C ARG A 270 -9.00 -5.48 -13.04
N SER A 271 -10.13 -6.08 -12.67
CA SER A 271 -11.10 -6.65 -13.58
C SER A 271 -12.50 -6.14 -13.23
N GLY A 272 -13.09 -5.34 -14.11
CA GLY A 272 -14.41 -4.73 -13.87
C GLY A 272 -14.45 -3.92 -12.57
N SER A 273 -15.32 -4.31 -11.65
CA SER A 273 -15.51 -3.68 -10.34
C SER A 273 -14.60 -4.24 -9.23
N TYR A 274 -13.65 -5.10 -9.57
CA TYR A 274 -12.74 -5.74 -8.63
C TYR A 274 -11.29 -5.30 -8.88
N VAL A 275 -10.58 -4.99 -7.80
CA VAL A 275 -9.13 -4.74 -7.80
C VAL A 275 -8.50 -5.58 -6.72
N GLU A 276 -7.30 -6.09 -6.99
CA GLU A 276 -6.48 -6.81 -6.04
C GLU A 276 -5.02 -6.38 -6.11
N LEU A 277 -4.38 -6.44 -4.95
CA LEU A 277 -3.04 -5.93 -4.71
C LEU A 277 -2.24 -7.00 -3.96
N ARG A 278 -1.00 -7.21 -4.39
CA ARG A 278 0.04 -7.89 -3.60
C ARG A 278 1.05 -6.87 -3.14
N ILE A 279 1.15 -6.66 -1.83
CA ILE A 279 2.09 -5.71 -1.22
C ILE A 279 3.15 -6.48 -0.42
N PRO A 280 4.41 -6.52 -0.88
CA PRO A 280 5.47 -7.23 -0.17
C PRO A 280 5.77 -6.59 1.19
N PHE A 281 5.97 -7.39 2.24
CA PHE A 281 6.40 -6.88 3.55
C PHE A 281 7.81 -6.28 3.50
N ALA A 282 8.63 -6.66 2.52
CA ALA A 282 9.91 -6.01 2.24
C ALA A 282 9.78 -4.49 1.98
N MET A 283 8.58 -4.03 1.59
CA MET A 283 8.26 -2.61 1.49
C MET A 283 8.39 -1.88 2.83
N LEU A 284 8.32 -2.55 3.98
CA LEU A 284 8.56 -1.92 5.29
C LEU A 284 10.05 -1.71 5.57
N GLY A 285 10.95 -2.39 4.84
CA GLY A 285 12.40 -2.30 5.02
C GLY A 285 12.92 -2.97 6.30
N VAL A 286 12.06 -3.69 7.02
CA VAL A 286 12.38 -4.47 8.22
C VAL A 286 11.69 -5.82 8.16
N THR A 287 12.26 -6.82 8.84
CA THR A 287 11.55 -8.08 9.07
C THR A 287 10.45 -7.84 10.09
N VAL A 288 9.23 -8.23 9.73
CA VAL A 288 8.04 -8.04 10.56
C VAL A 288 7.51 -9.37 11.04
N ALA A 289 7.11 -9.43 12.31
CA ALA A 289 6.31 -10.54 12.85
C ALA A 289 4.82 -10.16 12.92
N ASN A 290 4.54 -8.86 13.06
CA ASN A 290 3.20 -8.29 13.07
C ASN A 290 3.17 -7.09 12.13
N VAL A 291 2.05 -6.88 11.45
CA VAL A 291 1.83 -5.70 10.59
C VAL A 291 0.46 -5.11 10.90
N GLY A 292 0.39 -3.81 11.15
CA GLY A 292 -0.89 -3.09 11.20
C GLY A 292 -1.31 -2.70 9.79
N VAL A 293 -2.60 -2.80 9.48
CA VAL A 293 -3.17 -2.40 8.18
C VAL A 293 -4.37 -1.49 8.37
N VAL A 294 -4.33 -0.33 7.72
CA VAL A 294 -5.47 0.57 7.52
C VAL A 294 -5.65 0.74 6.02
N SER A 295 -6.86 0.53 5.50
CA SER A 295 -7.18 0.83 4.10
C SER A 295 -8.54 1.51 3.95
N TYR A 296 -8.65 2.35 2.93
CA TYR A 296 -9.84 3.11 2.57
C TYR A 296 -9.70 3.72 1.18
N PHE A 297 -10.82 4.18 0.62
CA PHE A 297 -10.83 5.01 -0.58
C PHE A 297 -10.92 6.50 -0.25
N ILE A 298 -10.36 7.33 -1.13
CA ILE A 298 -10.69 8.75 -1.22
C ILE A 298 -11.14 9.13 -2.63
N ASN A 299 -11.94 10.18 -2.73
CA ASN A 299 -12.22 10.92 -3.96
C ASN A 299 -11.67 12.34 -3.80
N GLU A 300 -10.77 12.76 -4.69
CA GLU A 300 -10.11 14.07 -4.64
C GLU A 300 -10.74 15.13 -5.57
N ALA A 301 -11.95 14.85 -6.09
CA ALA A 301 -12.64 15.80 -6.96
C ALA A 301 -12.85 17.16 -6.28
N SER A 302 -12.65 18.24 -7.04
CA SER A 302 -12.84 19.62 -6.56
C SER A 302 -14.29 19.92 -6.14
N SER A 303 -15.26 19.20 -6.70
CA SER A 303 -16.69 19.30 -6.38
C SER A 303 -17.14 18.46 -5.20
N GLY A 304 -16.22 17.73 -4.55
CA GLY A 304 -16.52 16.92 -3.38
C GLY A 304 -15.38 15.99 -3.03
N GLN A 305 -14.73 16.27 -1.90
CA GLN A 305 -13.66 15.46 -1.33
C GLN A 305 -14.24 14.46 -0.35
N TRP A 306 -14.08 13.16 -0.57
CA TRP A 306 -14.73 12.14 0.24
C TRP A 306 -13.74 11.04 0.64
N THR A 307 -13.79 10.61 1.90
CA THR A 307 -13.20 9.36 2.39
C THR A 307 -14.32 8.35 2.59
N PHE A 308 -14.14 7.13 2.08
CA PHE A 308 -15.16 6.08 2.08
C PHE A 308 -14.53 4.69 1.99
N ALA A 309 -15.36 3.64 2.04
CA ALA A 309 -14.97 2.23 1.93
C ALA A 309 -13.79 1.84 2.84
N GLY A 310 -13.80 2.29 4.09
CA GLY A 310 -12.81 1.88 5.09
C GLY A 310 -12.92 0.39 5.42
N LEU A 311 -11.79 -0.28 5.65
CA LEU A 311 -11.68 -1.73 5.81
C LEU A 311 -12.72 -2.34 6.78
N TYR A 312 -12.95 -1.71 7.94
CA TYR A 312 -14.01 -2.11 8.86
C TYR A 312 -15.19 -1.15 8.78
N SER A 313 -16.41 -1.70 8.90
CA SER A 313 -17.67 -0.94 8.83
C SER A 313 -17.83 0.16 9.88
N GLY A 314 -17.07 0.08 10.97
CA GLY A 314 -17.04 1.08 12.04
C GLY A 314 -15.77 1.92 12.06
N SER A 315 -14.90 1.84 11.04
CA SER A 315 -13.65 2.60 11.03
C SER A 315 -13.90 4.10 11.04
N PHE A 316 -14.86 4.60 10.27
CA PHE A 316 -15.30 6.00 10.27
C PHE A 316 -16.65 6.12 9.54
N THR A 317 -17.34 7.24 9.70
CA THR A 317 -18.49 7.59 8.85
C THR A 317 -18.00 8.17 7.53
N ASP A 318 -18.48 7.65 6.40
CA ASP A 318 -18.19 8.18 5.06
C ASP A 318 -18.47 9.70 4.98
N GLY A 319 -17.71 10.41 4.14
CA GLY A 319 -17.89 11.85 3.93
C GLY A 319 -16.58 12.61 3.78
N GLU A 320 -16.64 13.93 3.87
CA GLU A 320 -15.43 14.75 3.77
C GLU A 320 -14.48 14.55 4.95
N SER A 321 -13.18 14.49 4.66
CA SER A 321 -12.12 14.33 5.65
C SER A 321 -11.07 15.42 5.48
N LEU A 322 -11.46 16.68 5.65
CA LEU A 322 -10.60 17.84 5.42
C LEU A 322 -9.40 17.86 6.39
N ALA A 323 -8.29 18.46 5.99
CA ALA A 323 -7.09 18.56 6.82
C ALA A 323 -7.33 19.32 8.13
N THR A 324 -8.31 20.22 8.15
CA THR A 324 -8.74 20.98 9.34
C THR A 324 -9.68 20.20 10.25
N ALA A 325 -10.30 19.12 9.77
CA ALA A 325 -11.22 18.26 10.49
C ALA A 325 -11.07 16.81 10.00
N PRO A 326 -9.89 16.19 10.24
CA PRO A 326 -9.61 14.87 9.71
C PRO A 326 -10.52 13.83 10.35
N LYS A 327 -11.01 12.87 9.57
CA LYS A 327 -11.70 11.70 10.11
C LYS A 327 -10.72 10.86 10.91
N ALA A 328 -11.17 10.33 12.03
CA ALA A 328 -10.41 9.37 12.82
C ALA A 328 -10.81 7.95 12.41
N VAL A 329 -9.82 7.14 12.02
CA VAL A 329 -10.00 5.69 11.87
C VAL A 329 -10.05 5.08 13.27
N GLY A 330 -11.13 4.37 13.59
CA GLY A 330 -11.36 3.80 14.92
C GLY A 330 -10.88 2.36 15.12
N SER A 331 -10.31 1.72 14.11
CA SER A 331 -9.72 0.37 14.22
C SER A 331 -8.78 0.07 13.06
N TYR A 332 -7.81 -0.80 13.27
CA TYR A 332 -6.92 -1.34 12.24
C TYR A 332 -6.86 -2.88 12.31
N LEU A 333 -6.47 -3.50 11.20
CA LEU A 333 -6.23 -4.94 11.14
C LEU A 333 -4.81 -5.24 11.58
N ARG A 334 -4.64 -6.13 12.56
CA ARG A 334 -3.37 -6.68 12.98
C ARG A 334 -3.14 -8.01 12.27
N VAL A 335 -2.20 -8.02 11.36
CA VAL A 335 -1.67 -9.22 10.72
C VAL A 335 -0.59 -9.81 11.63
N ASP A 336 -0.88 -10.92 12.29
CA ASP A 336 0.10 -11.68 13.08
C ASP A 336 0.56 -12.90 12.27
N LEU A 337 1.81 -12.86 11.80
CA LEU A 337 2.36 -13.92 10.96
C LEU A 337 2.62 -15.22 11.72
N SER A 338 2.50 -15.23 13.05
CA SER A 338 2.59 -16.45 13.87
C SER A 338 1.23 -17.04 14.24
N SER A 339 0.14 -16.28 14.06
CA SER A 339 -1.19 -16.67 14.51
C SER A 339 -1.89 -17.59 13.50
N PRO A 340 -2.61 -18.64 13.94
CA PRO A 340 -3.52 -19.42 13.10
C PRO A 340 -4.84 -18.68 12.79
N ALA A 341 -5.09 -17.53 13.42
CA ALA A 341 -6.36 -16.83 13.27
C ALA A 341 -6.55 -16.30 11.84
N ALA A 342 -7.73 -16.58 11.28
CA ALA A 342 -8.16 -16.06 9.99
C ALA A 342 -8.14 -14.52 9.95
N PRO A 343 -7.94 -13.89 8.77
CA PRO A 343 -7.87 -12.44 8.62
C PRO A 343 -9.02 -11.67 9.28
N ASN A 344 -10.26 -12.11 9.07
CA ASN A 344 -11.44 -11.45 9.62
C ASN A 344 -11.76 -11.83 11.08
N ALA A 345 -10.92 -12.62 11.74
CA ALA A 345 -11.12 -12.99 13.14
C ALA A 345 -11.08 -11.75 14.05
N THR A 346 -11.97 -11.70 15.05
CA THR A 346 -12.05 -10.57 15.99
C THR A 346 -10.73 -10.28 16.71
N ALA A 347 -9.91 -11.31 16.96
CA ALA A 347 -8.60 -11.16 17.61
C ALA A 347 -7.61 -10.33 16.78
N ASN A 348 -7.80 -10.25 15.46
CA ASN A 348 -6.97 -9.45 14.55
C ASN A 348 -7.47 -8.01 14.44
N LYS A 349 -8.61 -7.64 15.03
CA LYS A 349 -9.09 -6.25 15.03
C LYS A 349 -8.54 -5.50 16.25
N ALA A 350 -7.72 -4.49 16.01
CA ALA A 350 -7.18 -3.61 17.04
C ALA A 350 -7.88 -2.24 17.03
N PRO A 351 -8.04 -1.60 18.21
CA PRO A 351 -8.68 -0.29 18.33
C PRO A 351 -7.85 0.84 17.72
#